data_AF-A0A248LLQ1-F1
#
_entry.id   AF-A0A248LLQ1-F1
#
_cell.length_a   1.000
_cell.length_b   1.000
_cell.length_c   1.000
_cell.angle_alpha   90.00
_cell.angle_beta   90.00
_cell.angle_gamma   90.00
#
_symmetry.space_group_name_H-M   'P 1'
#
loop_
_entity.id
_entity.type
_entity.pdbx_description
1 polymer ?
#
loop_
_entity_poly.entity_id
_entity_poly.type
_entity_poly.pdbx_seq_one_letter_code
_entity_poly.pdbx_strand_id
1 'polypeptide(L)'
;MNSYSNNAAWNDFNDAEDQREYALIPPKTLAKVIMAIRPGGYDDPSQGWTGGYATRSDKTGAIYLNAKFTILEGPFAKRVVFGLIGLSSPKGPEWTHIGRSFLRAILNSARGIHPADNSPQAQSARRIKGFADLDGVEFVARIDVEKDQNGDDKNVIKAAIQPDHKEYAVLMGQPMRTPSQAPSAPAGTPPMTSAPAVPTRPAWAQ
;
A
#
# COMPACT_ATOMS: atom_id res chain seq x y z
N MET A 1 44.22 -26.80 -5.68
CA MET A 1 42.95 -27.34 -6.21
C MET A 1 41.91 -27.27 -5.10
N ASN A 2 40.92 -26.38 -5.17
CA ASN A 2 39.76 -26.44 -4.26
C ASN A 2 38.50 -26.69 -5.09
N SER A 3 38.23 -27.97 -5.30
CA SER A 3 37.02 -28.46 -5.94
C SER A 3 35.92 -28.56 -4.87
N TYR A 4 35.12 -27.51 -4.69
CA TYR A 4 33.84 -27.65 -3.99
C TYR A 4 32.77 -28.06 -5.00
N SER A 5 32.75 -29.35 -5.34
CA SER A 5 31.62 -29.94 -6.04
C SER A 5 30.53 -30.24 -5.01
N ASN A 6 29.79 -29.21 -4.58
CA ASN A 6 28.50 -29.40 -3.93
C ASN A 6 27.50 -29.83 -5.00
N ASN A 7 27.59 -31.10 -5.39
CA ASN A 7 26.64 -31.75 -6.27
C ASN A 7 25.68 -32.57 -5.40
N ALA A 8 24.95 -31.88 -4.51
CA ALA A 8 23.83 -32.48 -3.81
C ALA A 8 22.83 -32.92 -4.88
N ALA A 9 22.56 -34.22 -4.97
CA ALA A 9 21.55 -34.71 -5.89
C ALA A 9 20.21 -34.09 -5.44
N TRP A 10 19.41 -33.58 -6.40
CA TRP A 10 18.12 -32.93 -6.08
C TRP A 10 17.20 -33.80 -5.18
N ASN A 11 17.36 -35.12 -5.24
CA ASN A 11 16.59 -36.11 -4.49
C ASN A 11 17.30 -36.64 -3.23
N ASP A 12 18.48 -36.13 -2.89
CA ASP A 12 19.18 -36.42 -1.64
C ASP A 12 18.97 -35.23 -0.68
N PHE A 13 18.30 -35.49 0.44
CA PHE A 13 17.91 -34.46 1.42
C PHE A 13 18.61 -34.65 2.76
N ASN A 14 19.58 -35.57 2.86
CA ASN A 14 20.27 -35.84 4.12
C ASN A 14 21.09 -34.64 4.63
N ASP A 15 21.46 -33.74 3.73
CA ASP A 15 22.14 -32.47 3.98
C ASP A 15 21.20 -31.24 3.99
N ALA A 16 19.88 -31.44 3.92
CA ALA A 16 18.91 -30.35 3.99
C ALA A 16 18.91 -29.69 5.39
N GLU A 17 18.87 -28.36 5.43
CA GLU A 17 18.68 -27.62 6.70
C GLU A 17 17.35 -27.98 7.37
N ASP A 18 17.32 -27.94 8.70
CA ASP A 18 16.08 -28.07 9.46
C ASP A 18 15.03 -27.04 9.04
N GLN A 19 13.77 -27.45 9.13
CA GLN A 19 12.65 -26.57 8.82
C GLN A 19 12.65 -25.35 9.76
N ARG A 20 12.65 -24.15 9.17
CA ARG A 20 12.59 -22.90 9.93
C ARG A 20 11.17 -22.60 10.42
N GLU A 21 10.99 -22.51 11.73
CA GLU A 21 9.77 -22.01 12.35
C GLU A 21 9.87 -20.50 12.62
N TYR A 22 8.82 -19.75 12.30
CA TYR A 22 8.76 -18.32 12.54
C TYR A 22 7.70 -18.00 13.60
N ALA A 23 8.11 -17.37 14.70
CA ALA A 23 7.20 -16.88 15.74
C ALA A 23 6.18 -15.88 15.15
N LEU A 24 4.95 -15.80 15.67
CA LEU A 24 3.93 -14.88 15.15
C LEU A 24 4.36 -13.41 15.21
N ILE A 25 3.94 -12.64 14.22
CA ILE A 25 4.06 -11.17 14.28
C ILE A 25 3.10 -10.67 15.37
N PRO A 26 3.54 -9.78 16.28
CA PRO A 26 2.68 -9.25 17.33
C PRO A 26 1.41 -8.58 16.77
N PRO A 27 0.27 -8.68 17.47
CA PRO A 27 -0.96 -8.04 17.05
C PRO A 27 -0.82 -6.51 16.99
N LYS A 28 -1.61 -5.87 16.14
CA LYS A 28 -1.60 -4.40 15.88
C LYS A 28 -0.28 -3.88 15.30
N THR A 29 0.56 -4.74 14.74
CA THR A 29 1.79 -4.31 14.07
C THR A 29 1.45 -3.57 12.78
N LEU A 30 2.06 -2.41 12.56
CA LEU A 30 1.99 -1.69 11.29
C LEU A 30 3.25 -1.96 10.47
N ALA A 31 3.08 -2.33 9.21
CA ALA A 31 4.21 -2.64 8.34
C ALA A 31 3.91 -2.25 6.88
N LYS A 32 4.93 -1.75 6.18
CA LYS A 32 4.86 -1.58 4.73
C LYS A 32 4.95 -2.96 4.07
N VAL A 33 3.99 -3.27 3.22
CA VAL A 33 3.90 -4.55 2.51
C VAL A 33 3.76 -4.33 1.02
N ILE A 34 4.23 -5.30 0.24
CA ILE A 34 3.89 -5.45 -1.18
C ILE A 34 2.87 -6.58 -1.33
N MET A 35 1.80 -6.30 -2.06
CA MET A 35 0.76 -7.28 -2.39
C MET A 35 1.12 -8.03 -3.67
N ALA A 36 0.87 -9.34 -3.67
CA ALA A 36 0.76 -10.13 -4.88
C ALA A 36 -0.49 -10.99 -4.85
N ILE A 37 -1.09 -11.27 -5.99
CA ILE A 37 -2.28 -12.13 -6.08
C ILE A 37 -1.86 -13.48 -6.63
N ARG A 38 -2.20 -14.54 -5.90
CA ARG A 38 -2.07 -15.92 -6.39
C ARG A 38 -3.24 -16.20 -7.33
N PRO A 39 -3.01 -16.48 -8.62
CA PRO A 39 -4.08 -16.77 -9.57
C PRO A 39 -4.88 -18.00 -9.14
N GLY A 40 -6.21 -17.89 -9.19
CA GLY A 40 -7.13 -18.99 -8.92
C GLY A 40 -7.72 -19.63 -10.18
N GLY A 41 -7.48 -19.04 -11.35
CA GLY A 41 -7.97 -19.52 -12.64
C GLY A 41 -9.43 -19.21 -12.94
N TYR A 42 -10.14 -18.46 -12.09
CA TYR A 42 -11.53 -18.08 -12.32
C TYR A 42 -11.63 -16.70 -12.99
N ASP A 43 -12.40 -16.64 -14.07
CA ASP A 43 -12.73 -15.42 -14.80
C ASP A 43 -14.26 -15.29 -14.97
N ASP A 44 -14.74 -14.05 -14.93
CA ASP A 44 -16.09 -13.65 -15.28
C ASP A 44 -16.05 -12.28 -15.97
N PRO A 45 -15.97 -12.24 -17.31
CA PRO A 45 -15.90 -10.99 -18.06
C PRO A 45 -17.11 -10.07 -17.85
N SER A 46 -18.28 -10.61 -17.47
CA SER A 46 -19.47 -9.81 -17.21
C SER A 46 -19.32 -8.93 -15.95
N GLN A 47 -18.48 -9.37 -15.01
CA GLN A 47 -18.10 -8.64 -13.80
C GLN A 47 -16.79 -7.86 -13.97
N GLY A 48 -16.16 -7.94 -15.15
CA GLY A 48 -14.82 -7.40 -15.38
C GLY A 48 -13.72 -8.17 -14.66
N TRP A 49 -13.99 -9.41 -14.22
CA TRP A 49 -12.99 -10.29 -13.62
C TRP A 49 -12.30 -11.08 -14.72
N THR A 50 -11.07 -10.70 -15.02
CA THR A 50 -10.29 -11.27 -16.12
C THR A 50 -8.84 -11.55 -15.67
N GLY A 51 -8.16 -12.42 -16.41
CA GLY A 51 -6.74 -12.72 -16.18
C GLY A 51 -6.49 -13.83 -15.17
N GLY A 52 -7.51 -14.60 -14.78
CA GLY A 52 -7.40 -15.76 -13.89
C GLY A 52 -7.06 -15.44 -12.44
N TYR A 53 -7.15 -14.18 -12.02
CA TYR A 53 -6.77 -13.76 -10.68
C TYR A 53 -7.76 -14.19 -9.59
N ALA A 54 -9.05 -14.24 -9.91
CA ALA A 54 -10.05 -14.64 -8.94
C ALA A 54 -10.00 -16.15 -8.70
N THR A 55 -10.40 -16.55 -7.51
CA THR A 55 -10.60 -17.94 -7.11
C THR A 55 -12.07 -18.13 -6.75
N ARG A 56 -12.70 -19.19 -7.25
CA ARG A 56 -14.02 -19.63 -6.81
C ARG A 56 -13.87 -20.84 -5.89
N SER A 57 -14.44 -20.77 -4.70
CA SER A 57 -14.47 -21.89 -3.76
C SER A 57 -15.44 -22.96 -4.25
N ASP A 58 -14.97 -24.18 -4.45
CA ASP A 58 -15.82 -25.32 -4.79
C ASP A 58 -16.79 -25.69 -3.65
N LYS A 59 -16.37 -25.45 -2.40
CA LYS A 59 -17.17 -25.79 -1.21
C LYS A 59 -18.31 -24.81 -0.94
N THR A 60 -18.06 -23.52 -1.17
CA THR A 60 -18.98 -22.45 -0.71
C THR A 60 -19.53 -21.60 -1.84
N GLY A 61 -19.01 -21.73 -3.06
CA GLY A 61 -19.34 -20.87 -4.19
C GLY A 61 -18.85 -19.42 -4.05
N ALA A 62 -18.17 -19.05 -2.97
CA ALA A 62 -17.62 -17.72 -2.77
C ALA A 62 -16.46 -17.45 -3.74
N ILE A 63 -16.36 -16.21 -4.20
CA ILE A 63 -15.35 -15.75 -5.15
C ILE A 63 -14.49 -14.71 -4.43
N TYR A 64 -13.17 -14.87 -4.50
CA TYR A 64 -12.22 -14.04 -3.76
C TYR A 64 -10.87 -13.93 -4.49
N LEU A 65 -10.07 -12.93 -4.09
CA LEU A 65 -8.65 -12.86 -4.46
C LEU A 65 -7.81 -13.51 -3.36
N ASN A 66 -6.85 -14.35 -3.76
CA ASN A 66 -5.91 -14.96 -2.85
C ASN A 66 -4.64 -14.11 -2.75
N ALA A 67 -4.61 -13.22 -1.76
CA ALA A 67 -3.54 -12.23 -1.62
C ALA A 67 -2.39 -12.75 -0.76
N LYS A 68 -1.17 -12.47 -1.22
CA LYS A 68 0.10 -12.66 -0.53
C LYS A 68 0.67 -11.27 -0.21
N PHE A 69 0.87 -10.98 1.06
CA PHE A 69 1.45 -9.73 1.52
C PHE A 69 2.85 -9.98 2.04
N THR A 70 3.87 -9.43 1.38
CA THR A 70 5.26 -9.57 1.82
C THR A 70 5.70 -8.29 2.51
N ILE A 71 6.22 -8.40 3.72
CA ILE A 71 6.71 -7.25 4.48
C ILE A 71 8.03 -6.79 3.87
N LEU A 72 8.11 -5.50 3.54
CA LEU A 72 9.26 -4.93 2.83
C LEU A 72 10.39 -4.53 3.77
N GLU A 73 10.05 -3.97 4.94
CA GLU A 73 11.00 -3.34 5.84
C GLU A 73 10.68 -3.56 7.32
N GLY A 74 11.61 -3.18 8.19
CA GLY A 74 11.50 -3.35 9.63
C GLY A 74 11.87 -4.74 10.14
N PRO A 75 11.60 -5.05 11.43
CA PRO A 75 12.05 -6.27 12.09
C PRO A 75 11.41 -7.56 11.53
N PHE A 76 10.33 -7.41 10.74
CA PHE A 76 9.60 -8.51 10.14
C PHE A 76 9.78 -8.59 8.62
N ALA A 77 10.79 -7.91 8.07
CA ALA A 77 11.07 -7.90 6.63
C ALA A 77 11.16 -9.33 6.06
N LYS A 78 10.68 -9.49 4.83
CA LYS A 78 10.59 -10.75 4.07
C LYS A 78 9.58 -11.77 4.61
N ARG A 79 8.93 -11.52 5.75
CA ARG A 79 7.82 -12.36 6.21
C ARG A 79 6.59 -12.18 5.34
N VAL A 80 5.82 -13.25 5.20
CA VAL A 80 4.63 -13.30 4.35
C VAL A 80 3.39 -13.51 5.20
N VAL A 81 2.37 -12.69 4.95
CA VAL A 81 1.02 -12.85 5.50
C VAL A 81 0.08 -13.15 4.34
N PHE A 82 -0.76 -14.17 4.48
CA PHE A 82 -1.76 -14.53 3.46
C PHE A 82 -3.14 -14.03 3.87
N GLY A 83 -3.92 -13.53 2.91
CA GLY A 83 -5.29 -13.09 3.14
C GLY A 83 -6.20 -13.38 1.95
N LEU A 84 -7.51 -13.44 2.22
CA LEU A 84 -8.53 -13.61 1.19
C LEU A 84 -9.35 -12.32 1.10
N ILE A 85 -9.50 -11.78 -0.10
CA ILE A 85 -10.29 -10.56 -0.35
C ILE A 85 -11.57 -10.97 -1.07
N GLY A 86 -12.71 -10.86 -0.39
CA GLY A 86 -14.01 -11.25 -0.93
C GLY A 86 -14.43 -10.41 -2.13
N LEU A 87 -14.82 -11.07 -3.23
CA LEU A 87 -15.40 -10.43 -4.41
C LEU A 87 -16.91 -10.68 -4.48
N SER A 88 -17.33 -11.92 -4.24
CA SER A 88 -18.74 -12.33 -4.20
C SER A 88 -18.94 -13.49 -3.23
N SER A 89 -20.13 -13.57 -2.62
CA SER A 89 -20.50 -14.64 -1.72
C SER A 89 -21.97 -15.01 -1.87
N PRO A 90 -22.31 -16.30 -1.97
CA PRO A 90 -23.71 -16.75 -1.93
C PRO A 90 -24.40 -16.43 -0.58
N LYS A 91 -23.63 -16.15 0.48
CA LYS A 91 -24.16 -15.80 1.80
C LYS A 91 -24.70 -14.36 1.89
N GLY A 92 -24.45 -13.52 0.88
CA GLY A 92 -24.96 -12.15 0.81
C GLY A 92 -23.89 -11.09 0.52
N PRO A 93 -24.31 -9.82 0.37
CA PRO A 93 -23.47 -8.74 -0.14
C PRO A 93 -22.41 -8.23 0.84
N GLU A 94 -22.50 -8.59 2.12
CA GLU A 94 -21.60 -8.11 3.17
C GLU A 94 -20.12 -8.39 2.85
N TRP A 95 -19.81 -9.62 2.41
CA TRP A 95 -18.46 -10.03 2.06
C TRP A 95 -17.90 -9.24 0.88
N THR A 96 -18.75 -8.95 -0.10
CA THR A 96 -18.40 -8.08 -1.24
C THR A 96 -18.13 -6.65 -0.76
N HIS A 97 -18.95 -6.11 0.16
CA HIS A 97 -18.73 -4.77 0.70
C HIS A 97 -17.42 -4.67 1.50
N ILE A 98 -17.11 -5.67 2.32
CA ILE A 98 -15.86 -5.76 3.08
C ILE A 98 -14.66 -5.82 2.13
N GLY A 99 -14.69 -6.68 1.10
CA GLY A 99 -13.60 -6.76 0.15
C GLY A 99 -13.41 -5.49 -0.66
N ARG A 100 -14.51 -4.84 -1.10
CA ARG A 100 -14.46 -3.57 -1.84
C ARG A 100 -13.92 -2.42 -1.00
N SER A 101 -14.33 -2.32 0.26
CA SER A 101 -13.81 -1.28 1.17
C SER A 101 -12.33 -1.50 1.46
N PHE A 102 -11.90 -2.76 1.61
CA PHE A 102 -10.51 -3.12 1.80
C PHE A 102 -9.64 -2.79 0.57
N LEU A 103 -10.08 -3.15 -0.64
CA LEU A 103 -9.38 -2.79 -1.88
C LEU A 103 -9.28 -1.26 -2.06
N ARG A 104 -10.36 -0.52 -1.74
CA ARG A 104 -10.33 0.94 -1.74
C ARG A 104 -9.28 1.48 -0.76
N ALA A 105 -9.20 0.91 0.44
CA ALA A 105 -8.21 1.32 1.45
C ALA A 105 -6.78 1.01 1.01
N ILE A 106 -6.53 -0.16 0.39
CA ILE A 106 -5.24 -0.50 -0.23
C ILE A 106 -4.86 0.54 -1.28
N LEU A 107 -5.76 0.85 -2.22
CA LEU A 107 -5.48 1.83 -3.28
C LEU A 107 -5.23 3.23 -2.72
N ASN A 108 -5.99 3.64 -1.69
CA ASN A 108 -5.76 4.91 -1.01
C ASN A 108 -4.39 4.97 -0.34
N SER A 109 -4.00 3.88 0.34
CA SER A 109 -2.70 3.76 0.99
C SER A 109 -1.56 3.71 -0.03
N ALA A 110 -1.71 2.96 -1.12
CA ALA A 110 -0.67 2.88 -2.16
C ALA A 110 -0.49 4.19 -2.93
N ARG A 111 -1.58 4.93 -3.17
CA ARG A 111 -1.59 6.13 -4.02
C ARG A 111 -1.61 7.43 -3.21
N GLY A 112 -1.48 7.38 -1.88
CA GLY A 112 -1.47 8.56 -1.02
C GLY A 112 -2.77 9.37 -1.02
N ILE A 113 -3.91 8.72 -1.25
CA ILE A 113 -5.21 9.37 -1.37
C ILE A 113 -5.89 9.41 0.01
N HIS A 114 -6.26 10.61 0.46
CA HIS A 114 -6.98 10.76 1.72
C HIS A 114 -8.37 10.06 1.64
N PRO A 115 -8.82 9.33 2.68
CA PRO A 115 -10.11 8.63 2.69
C PRO A 115 -11.32 9.51 2.36
N ALA A 116 -11.30 10.76 2.82
CA ALA A 116 -12.36 11.74 2.61
C ALA A 116 -12.26 12.50 1.27
N ASP A 117 -11.17 12.31 0.50
CA ASP A 117 -11.03 12.93 -0.81
C ASP A 117 -11.95 12.24 -1.82
N ASN A 118 -12.93 12.99 -2.33
CA ASN A 118 -13.90 12.56 -3.33
C ASN A 118 -13.76 13.32 -4.65
N SER A 119 -12.63 14.00 -4.85
CA SER A 119 -12.32 14.68 -6.11
C SER A 119 -12.35 13.69 -7.30
N PRO A 120 -12.67 14.16 -8.52
CA PRO A 120 -12.61 13.34 -9.72
C PRO A 120 -11.24 12.66 -9.92
N GLN A 121 -10.16 13.35 -9.49
CA GLN A 121 -8.79 12.84 -9.50
C GLN A 121 -8.65 11.64 -8.57
N ALA A 122 -9.08 11.74 -7.31
CA ALA A 122 -9.06 10.64 -6.35
C ALA A 122 -9.94 9.46 -6.79
N GLN A 123 -11.10 9.74 -7.41
CA GLN A 123 -11.97 8.69 -7.95
C GLN A 123 -11.31 7.95 -9.11
N SER A 124 -10.70 8.66 -10.06
CA SER A 124 -9.95 8.06 -11.17
C SER A 124 -8.77 7.24 -10.65
N ALA A 125 -8.04 7.79 -9.68
CA ALA A 125 -6.94 7.10 -9.00
C ALA A 125 -7.40 5.98 -8.05
N ARG A 126 -8.69 5.64 -7.95
CA ARG A 126 -9.16 4.40 -7.31
C ARG A 126 -9.68 3.38 -8.32
N ARG A 127 -9.77 3.75 -9.60
CA ARG A 127 -10.14 2.80 -10.65
C ARG A 127 -8.94 1.93 -11.00
N ILE A 128 -9.24 0.68 -11.28
CA ILE A 128 -8.34 -0.33 -11.82
C ILE A 128 -8.96 -0.86 -13.12
N LYS A 129 -8.13 -1.22 -14.09
CA LYS A 129 -8.54 -1.86 -15.34
C LYS A 129 -8.78 -3.36 -15.14
N GLY A 130 -8.06 -3.98 -14.21
CA GLY A 130 -8.21 -5.37 -13.83
C GLY A 130 -7.44 -5.69 -12.55
N PHE A 131 -7.54 -6.93 -12.08
CA PHE A 131 -6.87 -7.33 -10.83
C PHE A 131 -5.34 -7.33 -10.91
N ALA A 132 -4.77 -7.40 -12.11
CA ALA A 132 -3.32 -7.24 -12.33
C ALA A 132 -2.79 -5.89 -11.80
N ASP A 133 -3.61 -4.83 -11.80
CA ASP A 133 -3.21 -3.51 -11.29
C ASP A 133 -3.03 -3.48 -9.76
N LEU A 134 -3.46 -4.54 -9.07
CA LEU A 134 -3.26 -4.73 -7.62
C LEU A 134 -2.01 -5.56 -7.33
N ASP A 135 -1.41 -6.19 -8.34
CA ASP A 135 -0.16 -6.92 -8.16
C ASP A 135 1.01 -5.94 -8.08
N GLY A 136 1.87 -6.12 -7.09
CA GLY A 136 2.99 -5.24 -6.82
C GLY A 136 2.63 -3.92 -6.10
N VAL A 137 1.38 -3.70 -5.69
CA VAL A 137 1.05 -2.47 -4.95
C VAL A 137 1.67 -2.51 -3.55
N GLU A 138 2.35 -1.43 -3.20
CA GLU A 138 2.92 -1.22 -1.88
C GLU A 138 1.97 -0.40 -1.02
N PHE A 139 1.69 -0.84 0.20
CA PHE A 139 0.83 -0.12 1.12
C PHE A 139 1.19 -0.43 2.58
N VAL A 140 0.70 0.39 3.51
CA VAL A 140 0.88 0.12 4.94
C VAL A 140 -0.27 -0.74 5.43
N ALA A 141 0.06 -1.90 5.99
CA ALA A 141 -0.90 -2.85 6.51
C ALA A 141 -0.86 -2.92 8.03
N ARG A 142 -2.04 -3.08 8.65
CA ARG A 142 -2.17 -3.49 10.05
C ARG A 142 -2.26 -5.01 10.12
N ILE A 143 -1.24 -5.62 10.70
CA ILE A 143 -1.16 -7.04 10.97
C ILE A 143 -1.75 -7.31 12.35
N ASP A 144 -2.60 -8.31 12.43
CA ASP A 144 -3.18 -8.78 13.68
C ASP A 144 -3.04 -10.31 13.78
N VAL A 145 -3.48 -10.88 14.90
CA VAL A 145 -3.51 -12.33 15.12
C VAL A 145 -4.96 -12.76 15.26
N GLU A 146 -5.38 -13.72 14.44
CA GLU A 146 -6.71 -14.34 14.52
C GLU A 146 -6.58 -15.86 14.55
N LYS A 147 -7.61 -16.50 15.11
CA LYS A 147 -7.74 -17.95 15.11
C LYS A 147 -8.20 -18.43 13.74
N ASP A 148 -7.52 -19.44 13.20
CA ASP A 148 -7.92 -20.08 11.95
C ASP A 148 -9.07 -21.09 12.17
N GLN A 149 -9.41 -21.85 11.12
CA GLN A 149 -10.49 -22.85 11.18
C GLN A 149 -10.19 -24.03 12.14
N ASN A 150 -8.93 -24.23 12.49
CA ASN A 150 -8.46 -25.28 13.39
C ASN A 150 -8.27 -24.77 14.83
N GLY A 151 -8.36 -23.46 15.06
CA GLY A 151 -8.12 -22.84 16.36
C GLY A 151 -6.66 -22.44 16.61
N ASP A 152 -5.83 -22.45 15.58
CA ASP A 152 -4.44 -22.02 15.65
C ASP A 152 -4.32 -20.51 15.42
N ASP A 153 -3.38 -19.88 16.11
CA ASP A 153 -3.11 -18.46 15.94
C ASP A 153 -2.38 -18.20 14.62
N LYS A 154 -2.89 -17.28 13.83
CA LYS A 154 -2.34 -16.92 12.52
C LYS A 154 -2.31 -15.42 12.32
N ASN A 155 -1.25 -14.94 11.67
CA ASN A 155 -1.20 -13.55 11.23
C ASN A 155 -2.18 -13.27 10.08
N VAL A 156 -2.89 -12.15 10.19
CA VAL A 156 -3.85 -11.65 9.20
C VAL A 156 -3.62 -10.17 8.93
N ILE A 157 -3.97 -9.71 7.72
CA ILE A 157 -4.07 -8.27 7.45
C ILE A 157 -5.47 -7.81 7.84
N LYS A 158 -5.58 -7.03 8.92
CA LYS A 158 -6.88 -6.56 9.43
C LYS A 158 -7.39 -5.32 8.71
N ALA A 159 -6.48 -4.42 8.32
CA ALA A 159 -6.81 -3.18 7.63
C ALA A 159 -5.61 -2.66 6.84
N ALA A 160 -5.88 -1.90 5.77
CA ALA A 160 -4.89 -1.04 5.14
C ALA A 160 -4.92 0.33 5.84
N ILE A 161 -3.75 0.81 6.24
CA ILE A 161 -3.58 2.11 6.89
C ILE A 161 -3.49 3.19 5.82
N GLN A 162 -4.32 4.21 5.95
CA GLN A 162 -4.49 5.28 4.97
C GLN A 162 -3.77 6.57 5.40
N PRO A 163 -3.67 7.59 4.52
CA PRO A 163 -2.90 8.81 4.80
C PRO A 163 -3.36 9.67 5.98
N ASP A 164 -4.56 9.45 6.50
CA ASP A 164 -5.09 10.10 7.72
C ASP A 164 -4.48 9.54 9.01
N HIS A 165 -3.76 8.41 8.94
CA HIS A 165 -3.12 7.82 10.11
C HIS A 165 -1.74 8.45 10.39
N LYS A 166 -1.48 8.78 11.66
CA LYS A 166 -0.24 9.47 12.09
C LYS A 166 1.07 8.75 11.69
N GLU A 167 1.06 7.42 11.69
CA GLU A 167 2.24 6.58 11.36
C GLU A 167 2.40 6.31 9.86
N TYR A 168 1.39 6.64 9.05
CA TYR A 168 1.39 6.32 7.62
C TYR A 168 2.55 6.97 6.87
N ALA A 169 2.78 8.27 7.07
CA ALA A 169 3.80 9.01 6.32
C ALA A 169 5.20 8.46 6.58
N VAL A 170 5.49 8.12 7.85
CA VAL A 170 6.76 7.52 8.28
C VAL A 170 6.94 6.14 7.64
N LEU A 171 5.91 5.29 7.72
CA LEU A 171 5.97 3.92 7.20
C LEU A 171 5.97 3.81 5.67
N MET A 172 5.41 4.79 4.96
CA MET A 172 5.51 4.84 3.50
C MET A 172 6.82 5.47 2.99
N GLY A 173 7.70 5.90 3.91
CA GLY A 173 8.92 6.62 3.55
C GLY A 173 8.64 7.96 2.84
N GLN A 174 7.44 8.52 3.04
CA GLN A 174 7.13 9.84 2.50
C GLN A 174 7.90 10.87 3.32
N PRO A 175 8.66 11.79 2.68
CA PRO A 175 9.21 12.91 3.41
C PRO A 175 8.03 13.61 4.07
N MET A 176 8.09 13.80 5.39
CA MET A 176 7.11 14.64 6.08
C MET A 176 7.06 15.94 5.28
N ARG A 177 5.92 16.23 4.66
CA ARG A 177 5.69 17.55 4.11
C ARG A 177 5.61 18.46 5.33
N THR A 178 6.75 18.98 5.76
CA THR A 178 6.79 20.17 6.59
C THR A 178 5.86 21.16 5.90
N PRO A 179 4.86 21.74 6.59
CA PRO A 179 4.02 22.75 5.98
C PRO A 179 4.95 23.82 5.45
N SER A 180 5.06 23.88 4.11
CA SER A 180 5.88 24.86 3.44
C SER A 180 5.29 26.21 3.85
N GLN A 181 6.03 26.97 4.65
CA GLN A 181 5.71 28.35 4.94
C GLN A 181 5.46 29.03 3.60
N ALA A 182 4.25 29.54 3.43
CA ALA A 182 3.91 30.32 2.25
C ALA A 182 4.92 31.48 2.13
N PRO A 183 5.47 31.75 0.93
CA PRO A 183 6.20 32.98 0.71
C PRO A 183 5.20 34.12 0.83
N SER A 184 5.37 34.97 1.83
CA SER A 184 4.61 36.21 1.99
C SER A 184 4.77 37.07 0.73
N ALA A 185 3.67 37.27 0.00
CA ALA A 185 3.60 38.19 -1.13
C ALA A 185 3.63 39.67 -0.64
N PRO A 186 4.04 40.63 -1.49
CA PRO A 186 4.48 41.96 -1.07
C PRO A 186 3.29 42.90 -0.82
N ALA A 187 3.32 43.61 0.32
CA ALA A 187 2.35 44.64 0.66
C ALA A 187 2.83 46.02 0.16
N GLY A 188 1.97 46.69 -0.60
CA GLY A 188 2.21 47.97 -1.24
C GLY A 188 2.34 49.18 -0.31
N THR A 189 2.81 50.26 -0.93
CA THR A 189 2.94 51.67 -0.50
C THR A 189 1.74 52.25 0.25
N PRO A 190 2.00 53.23 1.15
CA PRO A 190 1.41 54.55 0.96
C PRO A 190 2.39 55.74 1.22
N PRO A 191 1.98 56.99 0.91
CA PRO A 191 2.86 58.11 0.57
C PRO A 191 3.09 59.11 1.72
N MET A 192 4.15 59.93 1.66
CA MET A 192 4.22 61.20 2.39
C MET A 192 5.28 62.18 1.84
N THR A 193 4.76 63.30 1.32
CA THR A 193 5.16 64.71 1.49
C THR A 193 6.57 65.24 1.15
N SER A 194 6.49 66.44 0.57
CA SER A 194 7.45 67.30 -0.14
C SER A 194 8.45 68.14 0.69
N ALA A 195 9.51 68.57 -0.03
CA ALA A 195 10.27 69.85 0.04
C ALA A 195 11.67 69.83 0.74
N PRO A 196 12.57 70.82 0.51
CA PRO A 196 13.64 70.71 -0.52
C PRO A 196 15.06 71.17 -0.05
N ALA A 197 16.15 70.78 -0.75
CA ALA A 197 17.38 71.60 -0.89
C ALA A 197 18.40 71.05 -1.93
N VAL A 198 18.67 71.90 -2.92
CA VAL A 198 19.76 72.06 -3.92
C VAL A 198 21.22 71.92 -3.39
N PRO A 199 22.29 72.07 -4.22
CA PRO A 199 22.59 71.57 -5.58
C PRO A 199 24.08 71.08 -5.73
N THR A 200 24.42 70.35 -6.81
CA THR A 200 25.74 70.49 -7.50
C THR A 200 25.71 69.86 -8.89
N ARG A 201 25.88 70.72 -9.91
CA ARG A 201 26.21 70.48 -11.35
C ARG A 201 27.67 69.99 -11.52
N PRO A 202 28.25 69.76 -12.74
CA PRO A 202 27.74 69.94 -14.12
C PRO A 202 27.91 68.70 -15.05
N ALA A 203 27.10 68.50 -16.09
CA ALA A 203 27.16 69.04 -17.47
C ALA A 203 28.50 68.80 -18.21
N TRP A 204 28.62 67.64 -18.88
CA TRP A 204 29.32 67.34 -20.15
C TRP A 204 29.34 65.81 -20.35
N ALA A 205 28.28 65.22 -20.90
CA ALA A 205 28.29 63.92 -21.58
C ALA A 205 26.90 63.71 -22.20
N GLN A 206 26.70 64.29 -23.37
CA GLN A 206 25.84 63.69 -24.41
C GLN A 206 26.56 62.48 -24.99
#